data_AF-W9WQU5-F1
#
_entry.id   AF-W9WQU5-F1
#
_cell.length_a   1.000
_cell.length_b   1.000
_cell.length_c   1.000
_cell.angle_alpha   90.00
_cell.angle_beta   90.00
_cell.angle_gamma   90.00
#
_symmetry.space_group_name_H-M   'P 1'
#
loop_
_entity.id
_entity.type
_entity.pdbx_description
1 polymer ?
#
loop_
_entity_poly.entity_id
_entity_poly.type
_entity_poly.pdbx_seq_one_letter_code
_entity_poly.pdbx_strand_id
1 'polypeptide(L)'
;MVRLTYALRGPPSRESNDMKIEFRTVDIAIKLEQFTEDFLCNVNPKGKVPVLYHPTLLSHPMSESIAISDFICDRYPTLRPPEHAGTIDELIKQLHDISFYSLTYQTRPEHPEAMRLKLQELMNQPDVSPRYKDALQNKIKLNDEEKVIGLQAPSVAENIEKAKAFCEKMECLLANRPGSESMYLFGDNPTVLDAHTLPFLIRMQDVGKEFIIPDGLAKYMGTLKRQKEWEEISPNGKTIPDMSLAGLKDASLIKASVEASKTRTR
;
A
#
# COMPACT_ATOMS: atom_id res chain seq x y z
N MET A 1 1.12 -3.39 2.07
CA MET A 1 2.21 -2.91 2.93
C MET A 1 1.70 -2.77 4.36
N VAL A 2 1.09 -1.66 4.77
CA VAL A 2 0.61 -1.44 6.17
C VAL A 2 -0.20 -2.60 6.77
N ARG A 3 -1.18 -3.17 6.04
CA ARG A 3 -1.95 -4.34 6.53
C ARG A 3 -1.05 -5.52 6.86
N LEU A 4 -0.04 -5.77 6.02
CA LEU A 4 0.92 -6.86 6.21
C LEU A 4 1.91 -6.54 7.32
N THR A 5 2.31 -5.26 7.47
CA THR A 5 3.11 -4.80 8.61
C THR A 5 2.41 -5.12 9.93
N TYR A 6 1.10 -4.82 10.01
CA TYR A 6 0.31 -5.19 11.17
C TYR A 6 0.13 -6.71 11.31
N ALA A 7 -0.10 -7.46 10.24
CA ALA A 7 -0.25 -8.92 10.34
C ALA A 7 1.03 -9.60 10.86
N LEU A 8 2.21 -9.11 10.45
CA LEU A 8 3.53 -9.64 10.83
C LEU A 8 4.09 -9.08 12.14
N ARG A 9 3.30 -8.29 12.89
CA ARG A 9 3.79 -7.46 13.99
C ARG A 9 4.43 -8.19 15.18
N GLY A 10 4.19 -9.49 15.34
CA GLY A 10 4.67 -10.22 16.52
C GLY A 10 4.08 -9.67 17.84
N PRO A 11 4.73 -9.94 18.99
CA PRO A 11 4.23 -9.47 20.28
C PRO A 11 4.46 -7.96 20.47
N PRO A 12 3.56 -7.26 21.17
CA PRO A 12 3.76 -5.85 21.50
C PRO A 12 4.90 -5.68 22.53
N SER A 13 5.54 -4.51 22.54
CA SER A 13 6.59 -4.18 23.52
C SER A 13 6.08 -4.14 24.98
N ARG A 14 4.77 -3.93 25.16
CA ARG A 14 4.03 -4.03 26.42
C ARG A 14 2.55 -4.24 26.11
N GLU A 15 1.79 -4.84 27.02
CA GLU A 15 0.36 -5.11 26.81
C GLU A 15 -0.44 -3.86 26.42
N SER A 16 -0.15 -2.71 27.04
CA SER A 16 -0.82 -1.44 26.74
C SER A 16 -0.55 -0.90 25.33
N ASN A 17 0.45 -1.43 24.63
CA ASN A 17 0.79 -1.07 23.26
C ASN A 17 0.09 -1.97 22.23
N ASP A 18 -0.64 -3.02 22.67
CA ASP A 18 -1.33 -3.89 21.74
C ASP A 18 -2.44 -3.13 21.00
N MET A 19 -2.26 -2.99 19.69
CA MET A 19 -3.20 -2.31 18.81
C MET A 19 -4.30 -3.26 18.40
N LYS A 20 -5.55 -2.82 18.56
CA LYS A 20 -6.73 -3.43 17.94
C LYS A 20 -7.16 -2.58 16.76
N ILE A 21 -6.86 -3.02 15.54
CA ILE A 21 -7.17 -2.28 14.32
C ILE A 21 -8.46 -2.82 13.69
N GLU A 22 -9.42 -1.92 13.43
CA GLU A 22 -10.51 -2.19 12.51
C GLU A 22 -10.10 -1.77 11.09
N PHE A 23 -10.26 -2.67 10.11
CA PHE A 23 -10.01 -2.35 8.71
C PHE A 23 -11.29 -1.90 8.01
N ARG A 24 -11.27 -0.69 7.45
CA ARG A 24 -12.32 -0.16 6.58
C ARG A 24 -11.84 -0.06 5.14
N THR A 25 -12.60 -0.66 4.22
CA THR A 25 -12.33 -0.55 2.79
C THR A 25 -12.79 0.81 2.27
N VAL A 26 -11.96 1.41 1.42
CA VAL A 26 -12.27 2.60 0.61
C VAL A 26 -12.18 2.17 -0.84
N ASP A 27 -13.30 2.22 -1.56
CA ASP A 27 -13.36 1.84 -2.98
C ASP A 27 -12.82 2.97 -3.84
N ILE A 28 -11.57 2.80 -4.28
CA ILE A 28 -10.86 3.81 -5.08
C ILE A 28 -10.98 3.64 -6.59
N ALA A 29 -11.67 2.60 -7.04
CA ALA A 29 -11.68 2.20 -8.45
C ALA A 29 -13.04 2.45 -9.11
N ILE A 30 -14.13 2.12 -8.42
CA ILE A 30 -15.49 2.16 -8.99
C ILE A 30 -16.25 3.34 -8.40
N LYS A 31 -16.32 3.40 -7.07
CA LYS A 31 -17.07 4.45 -6.37
C LYS A 31 -16.28 5.73 -6.17
N LEU A 32 -14.96 5.65 -6.29
CA LEU A 32 -14.05 6.78 -6.08
C LEU A 32 -14.27 7.45 -4.72
N GLU A 33 -14.44 6.65 -3.65
CA GLU A 33 -14.74 7.13 -2.30
C GLU A 33 -13.68 8.10 -1.77
N GLN A 34 -12.44 7.97 -2.24
CA GLN A 34 -11.32 8.88 -1.97
C GLN A 34 -11.49 10.29 -2.56
N PHE A 35 -12.48 10.50 -3.44
CA PHE A 35 -12.83 11.82 -3.99
C PHE A 35 -14.02 12.45 -3.29
N THR A 36 -14.70 11.76 -2.37
CA THR A 36 -15.84 12.33 -1.63
C THR A 36 -15.43 13.54 -0.80
N GLU A 37 -16.40 14.42 -0.52
CA GLU A 37 -16.17 15.60 0.31
C GLU A 37 -15.60 15.23 1.68
N ASP A 38 -16.24 14.30 2.39
CA ASP A 38 -15.76 13.85 3.70
C ASP A 38 -14.32 13.33 3.63
N PHE A 39 -13.99 12.55 2.60
CA PHE A 39 -12.65 12.00 2.48
C PHE A 39 -11.60 13.09 2.21
N LEU A 40 -11.80 13.94 1.19
CA LEU A 40 -10.82 14.97 0.85
C LEU A 40 -10.73 16.07 1.92
N CYS A 41 -11.83 16.39 2.59
CA CYS A 41 -11.87 17.48 3.56
C CYS A 41 -11.44 17.03 4.96
N ASN A 42 -11.79 15.81 5.39
CA ASN A 42 -11.66 15.39 6.79
C ASN A 42 -10.74 14.18 6.99
N VAL A 43 -10.52 13.34 5.96
CA VAL A 43 -9.73 12.10 6.10
C VAL A 43 -8.32 12.27 5.55
N ASN A 44 -8.18 12.60 4.27
CA ASN A 44 -6.89 12.84 3.63
C ASN A 44 -7.05 13.76 2.42
N PRO A 45 -6.54 15.01 2.48
CA PRO A 45 -6.65 15.97 1.38
C PRO A 45 -5.94 15.54 0.10
N LYS A 46 -4.98 14.59 0.19
CA LYS A 46 -4.36 14.01 -1.00
C LYS A 46 -5.25 12.99 -1.70
N GLY A 47 -6.37 12.55 -1.11
CA GLY A 47 -7.25 11.52 -1.68
C GLY A 47 -6.50 10.22 -1.97
N LYS A 48 -5.70 9.76 -0.99
CA LYS A 48 -4.88 8.55 -1.06
C LYS A 48 -5.17 7.63 0.13
N VAL A 49 -4.92 6.35 -0.06
CA VAL A 49 -4.96 5.31 0.97
C VAL A 49 -3.59 4.62 1.04
N PRO A 50 -3.20 4.00 2.16
CA PRO A 50 -3.95 3.84 3.42
C PRO A 50 -4.04 5.12 4.27
N VAL A 51 -4.95 5.11 5.24
CA VAL A 51 -5.05 6.12 6.30
C VAL A 51 -5.28 5.40 7.63
N LEU A 52 -4.52 5.77 8.65
CA LEU A 52 -4.76 5.37 10.04
C LEU A 52 -5.47 6.50 10.78
N TYR A 53 -6.56 6.17 11.46
CA TYR A 53 -7.36 7.12 12.22
C TYR A 53 -7.58 6.59 13.63
N HIS A 54 -7.49 7.48 14.62
CA HIS A 54 -7.94 7.22 15.97
C HIS A 54 -8.44 8.53 16.60
N PRO A 55 -9.65 8.58 17.18
CA PRO A 55 -10.27 9.83 17.60
C PRO A 55 -9.51 10.57 18.72
N THR A 56 -8.73 9.85 19.53
CA THR A 56 -8.04 10.43 20.70
C THR A 56 -6.53 10.23 20.73
N LEU A 57 -6.00 9.28 19.93
CA LEU A 57 -4.56 8.97 19.96
C LEU A 57 -3.81 9.73 18.86
N LEU A 58 -4.53 10.14 17.82
CA LEU A 58 -3.98 10.90 16.70
C LEU A 58 -4.70 12.25 16.64
N SER A 59 -3.93 13.34 16.58
CA SER A 59 -4.51 14.68 16.44
C SER A 59 -5.19 14.87 15.07
N HIS A 60 -4.69 14.17 14.05
CA HIS A 60 -5.22 14.13 12.70
C HIS A 60 -5.00 12.72 12.11
N PRO A 61 -5.80 12.29 11.11
CA PRO A 61 -5.55 11.03 10.42
C PRO A 61 -4.13 10.99 9.83
N MET A 62 -3.45 9.86 10.00
CA MET A 62 -2.12 9.63 9.47
C MET A 62 -2.24 8.95 8.10
N SER A 63 -1.80 9.61 7.04
CA SER A 63 -2.05 9.17 5.65
C SER A 63 -0.82 8.64 4.91
N GLU A 64 0.36 8.70 5.51
CA GLU A 64 1.61 8.26 4.87
C GLU A 64 1.96 6.85 5.33
N SER A 65 2.14 5.93 4.37
CA SER A 65 2.30 4.51 4.69
C SER A 65 3.56 4.19 5.51
N ILE A 66 4.66 4.94 5.31
CA ILE A 66 5.86 4.85 6.15
C ILE A 66 5.52 5.27 7.58
N ALA A 67 4.91 6.45 7.78
CA ALA A 67 4.56 6.94 9.10
C ALA A 67 3.62 5.98 9.85
N ILE A 68 2.65 5.39 9.15
CA ILE A 68 1.75 4.38 9.74
C ILE A 68 2.54 3.14 10.15
N SER A 69 3.45 2.66 9.30
CA SER A 69 4.31 1.53 9.63
C SER A 69 5.26 1.83 10.79
N ASP A 70 5.83 3.03 10.87
CA ASP A 70 6.67 3.47 12.00
C ASP A 70 5.87 3.47 13.30
N PHE A 71 4.64 4.01 13.27
CA PHE A 71 3.74 3.99 14.43
C PHE A 71 3.42 2.56 14.92
N ILE A 72 3.38 1.59 14.02
CA ILE A 72 3.25 0.17 14.35
C ILE A 72 4.59 -0.34 14.92
N CYS A 73 5.73 -0.06 14.28
CA CYS A 73 7.05 -0.51 14.74
C CYS A 73 7.37 -0.04 16.17
N ASP A 74 6.99 1.19 16.54
CA ASP A 74 7.16 1.72 17.91
C ASP A 74 6.48 0.85 18.98
N ARG A 75 5.43 0.13 18.59
CA ARG A 75 4.65 -0.76 19.47
C ARG A 75 5.08 -2.22 19.38
N TYR A 76 5.73 -2.59 18.29
CA TYR A 76 6.03 -3.97 17.90
C TYR A 76 7.50 -4.05 17.44
N PRO A 77 8.45 -4.13 18.39
CA PRO A 77 9.87 -3.90 18.12
C PRO A 77 10.51 -4.97 17.23
N THR A 78 9.91 -6.17 17.15
CA THR A 78 10.38 -7.24 16.25
C THR A 78 10.32 -6.84 14.77
N LEU A 79 9.45 -5.87 14.42
CA LEU A 79 9.35 -5.36 13.06
C LEU A 79 10.55 -4.51 12.64
N ARG A 80 11.28 -3.93 13.60
CA ARG A 80 12.43 -3.07 13.33
C ARG A 80 13.50 -3.28 14.41
N PRO A 81 14.22 -4.42 14.37
CA PRO A 81 15.25 -4.74 15.35
C PRO A 81 16.34 -3.65 15.36
N PRO A 82 16.80 -3.18 16.55
CA PRO A 82 17.78 -2.10 16.65
C PRO A 82 19.06 -2.32 15.84
N GLU A 83 19.54 -3.56 15.77
CA GLU A 83 20.74 -3.98 15.04
C GLU A 83 20.61 -3.80 13.51
N HIS A 84 19.40 -3.70 12.98
CA HIS A 84 19.11 -3.59 11.55
C HIS A 84 18.31 -2.34 11.18
N ALA A 85 17.89 -1.53 12.17
CA ALA A 85 16.99 -0.41 11.97
C ALA A 85 17.46 0.56 10.88
N GLY A 86 18.72 0.97 10.89
CA GLY A 86 19.26 1.90 9.88
C GLY A 86 19.16 1.37 8.45
N THR A 87 19.49 0.10 8.22
CA THR A 87 19.37 -0.55 6.90
C THR A 87 17.91 -0.69 6.48
N ILE A 88 17.04 -1.07 7.42
CA ILE A 88 15.58 -1.18 7.19
C ILE A 88 15.02 0.18 6.75
N ASP A 89 15.36 1.26 7.44
CA ASP A 89 14.84 2.60 7.15
C ASP A 89 15.27 3.10 5.78
N GLU A 90 16.54 2.91 5.46
CA GLU A 90 17.11 3.31 4.18
C GLU A 90 16.40 2.60 3.03
N LEU A 91 16.17 1.29 3.16
CA LEU A 91 15.55 0.47 2.11
C LEU A 91 14.05 0.71 2.01
N ILE A 92 13.35 0.91 3.12
CA ILE A 92 11.94 1.34 3.11
C ILE A 92 11.82 2.68 2.39
N LYS A 93 12.67 3.66 2.69
CA LYS A 93 12.66 4.95 1.99
C LYS A 93 12.92 4.78 0.49
N GLN A 94 13.92 3.99 0.11
CA GLN A 94 14.21 3.71 -1.31
C GLN A 94 13.04 3.06 -2.03
N LEU A 95 12.35 2.11 -1.39
CA LEU A 95 11.17 1.48 -1.96
C LEU A 95 10.04 2.48 -2.21
N HIS A 96 9.80 3.41 -1.28
CA HIS A 96 8.74 4.42 -1.42
C HIS A 96 9.11 5.61 -2.30
N ASP A 97 10.40 5.82 -2.59
CA ASP A 97 10.87 6.76 -3.62
C ASP A 97 10.60 6.24 -5.05
N ILE A 98 10.22 4.96 -5.20
CA ILE A 98 9.74 4.40 -6.47
C ILE A 98 8.28 4.81 -6.67
N SER A 99 7.98 5.41 -7.82
CA SER A 99 6.60 5.67 -8.25
C SER A 99 5.89 4.37 -8.64
N PHE A 100 5.15 3.81 -7.70
CA PHE A 100 4.27 2.66 -7.94
C PHE A 100 3.26 2.94 -9.04
N TYR A 101 2.84 4.20 -9.18
CA TYR A 101 1.91 4.61 -10.22
C TYR A 101 2.53 4.45 -11.61
N SER A 102 3.75 4.95 -11.80
CA SER A 102 4.51 4.84 -13.06
C SER A 102 4.66 3.38 -13.49
N LEU A 103 5.02 2.50 -12.55
CA LEU A 103 5.22 1.09 -12.84
C LEU A 103 3.91 0.32 -13.07
N THR A 104 2.84 0.70 -12.39
CA THR A 104 1.55 0.00 -12.47
C THR A 104 0.74 0.42 -13.69
N TYR A 105 0.68 1.72 -14.01
CA TYR A 105 -0.28 2.28 -14.97
C TYR A 105 0.34 2.68 -16.31
N GLN A 106 1.59 2.30 -16.61
CA GLN A 106 2.24 2.63 -17.89
C GLN A 106 1.43 2.20 -19.13
N THR A 107 0.65 1.12 -19.02
CA THR A 107 -0.18 0.61 -20.12
C THR A 107 -1.58 1.22 -20.15
N ARG A 108 -1.85 2.21 -19.29
CA ARG A 108 -3.12 2.95 -19.18
C ARG A 108 -2.86 4.46 -19.16
N PRO A 109 -2.24 5.03 -20.21
CA PRO A 109 -1.92 6.45 -20.28
C PRO A 109 -3.15 7.37 -20.22
N GLU A 110 -4.35 6.85 -20.52
CA GLU A 110 -5.63 7.54 -20.43
C GLU A 110 -6.14 7.72 -18.99
N HIS A 111 -5.63 6.93 -18.05
CA HIS A 111 -6.15 6.91 -16.67
C HIS A 111 -6.05 8.25 -15.93
N PRO A 112 -4.94 9.02 -15.99
CA PRO A 112 -4.88 10.36 -15.40
C PRO A 112 -5.93 11.33 -15.96
N GLU A 113 -6.20 11.26 -17.27
CA GLU A 113 -7.20 12.10 -17.94
C GLU A 113 -8.62 11.75 -17.47
N ALA A 114 -8.95 10.45 -17.44
CA ALA A 114 -10.24 9.99 -16.95
C ALA A 114 -10.49 10.43 -15.49
N MET A 115 -9.47 10.37 -14.64
CA MET A 115 -9.55 10.88 -13.27
C MET A 115 -9.77 12.40 -13.22
N ARG A 116 -9.09 13.17 -14.10
CA ARG A 116 -9.26 14.63 -14.17
C ARG A 116 -10.67 15.01 -14.58
N LEU A 117 -11.20 14.40 -15.65
CA LEU A 117 -12.56 14.62 -16.11
C LEU A 117 -13.58 14.32 -15.01
N LYS A 118 -13.37 13.25 -14.23
CA LYS A 118 -14.28 12.91 -13.13
C LYS A 118 -14.23 13.94 -12.00
N LEU A 119 -13.05 14.45 -11.65
CA LEU A 119 -12.91 15.51 -10.65
C LEU A 119 -13.55 16.82 -11.11
N GLN A 120 -13.43 17.17 -12.40
CA GLN A 120 -14.09 18.33 -12.99
C GLN A 120 -15.62 18.18 -12.99
N GLU A 121 -16.13 16.99 -13.32
CA GLU A 121 -17.56 16.68 -13.24
C GLU A 121 -18.09 16.90 -11.81
N LEU A 122 -17.37 16.37 -10.80
CA LEU A 122 -17.72 16.57 -9.39
C LEU A 122 -17.73 18.06 -9.03
N MET A 123 -16.71 18.83 -9.45
CA MET A 123 -16.59 20.26 -9.13
C MET A 123 -17.72 21.12 -9.73
N ASN A 124 -18.28 20.68 -10.87
CA ASN A 124 -19.35 21.38 -11.58
C ASN A 124 -20.76 21.06 -11.04
N GLN A 125 -20.89 20.17 -10.04
CA GLN A 125 -22.19 19.91 -9.42
C GLN A 125 -22.68 21.16 -8.66
N PRO A 126 -24.01 21.43 -8.66
CA PRO A 126 -24.57 22.67 -8.12
C PRO A 126 -24.39 22.81 -6.60
N ASP A 127 -24.39 21.70 -5.86
CA ASP A 127 -24.43 21.69 -4.38
C ASP A 127 -23.05 21.49 -3.73
N VAL A 128 -21.97 21.63 -4.48
CA VAL A 128 -20.60 21.43 -3.98
C VAL A 128 -20.19 22.60 -3.11
N SER A 129 -19.80 22.32 -1.87
CA SER A 129 -19.34 23.35 -0.94
C SER A 129 -18.06 24.05 -1.46
N PRO A 130 -17.82 25.32 -1.10
CA PRO A 130 -16.57 26.01 -1.47
C PRO A 130 -15.32 25.25 -1.01
N ARG A 131 -15.34 24.72 0.23
CA ARG A 131 -14.25 23.91 0.79
C ARG A 131 -13.97 22.67 -0.05
N TYR A 132 -15.03 21.99 -0.51
CA TYR A 132 -14.87 20.82 -1.35
C TYR A 132 -14.40 21.16 -2.77
N LYS A 133 -14.83 22.29 -3.35
CA LYS A 133 -14.29 22.79 -4.63
C LYS A 133 -12.78 23.01 -4.53
N ASP A 134 -12.30 23.65 -3.48
CA ASP A 134 -10.86 23.85 -3.26
C ASP A 134 -10.11 22.51 -3.12
N ALA A 135 -10.70 21.55 -2.40
CA ALA A 135 -10.13 20.22 -2.25
C ALA A 135 -10.06 19.45 -3.58
N LEU A 136 -11.10 19.55 -4.42
CA LEU A 136 -11.13 18.96 -5.77
C LEU A 136 -10.08 19.62 -6.70
N GLN A 137 -9.93 20.94 -6.65
CA GLN A 137 -8.91 21.65 -7.43
C GLN A 137 -7.49 21.22 -7.04
N ASN A 138 -7.22 21.15 -5.74
CA ASN A 138 -5.94 20.63 -5.24
C ASN A 138 -5.71 19.18 -5.68
N LYS A 139 -6.75 18.35 -5.70
CA LYS A 139 -6.65 16.97 -6.17
C LYS A 139 -6.36 16.86 -7.66
N ILE A 140 -6.92 17.75 -8.49
CA ILE A 140 -6.60 17.84 -9.93
C ILE A 140 -5.12 18.19 -10.10
N LYS A 141 -4.63 19.20 -9.38
CA LYS A 141 -3.21 19.59 -9.42
C LYS A 141 -2.28 18.41 -9.08
N LEU A 142 -2.57 17.69 -7.99
CA LEU A 142 -1.79 16.51 -7.60
C LEU A 142 -1.86 15.39 -8.65
N ASN A 143 -3.02 15.20 -9.30
CA ASN A 143 -3.15 14.23 -10.38
C ASN A 143 -2.23 14.58 -11.57
N ASP A 144 -2.12 15.86 -11.91
CA ASP A 144 -1.26 16.33 -12.99
C ASP A 144 0.22 16.18 -12.63
N GLU A 145 0.62 16.64 -11.45
CA GLU A 145 2.01 16.61 -10.97
C GLU A 145 2.53 15.19 -10.77
N GLU A 146 1.72 14.28 -10.22
CA GLU A 146 2.19 12.95 -9.86
C GLU A 146 1.94 11.91 -10.96
N LYS A 147 0.78 11.95 -11.62
CA LYS A 147 0.33 10.86 -12.49
C LYS A 147 0.57 11.13 -13.96
N VAL A 148 0.35 12.36 -14.43
CA VAL A 148 0.64 12.69 -15.83
C VAL A 148 2.14 12.64 -16.07
N ILE A 149 2.91 13.33 -15.22
CA ILE A 149 4.37 13.31 -15.27
C ILE A 149 4.90 11.89 -15.04
N GLY A 150 4.33 11.18 -14.06
CA GLY A 150 4.72 9.81 -13.74
C GLY A 150 4.58 8.80 -14.89
N LEU A 151 3.68 9.03 -15.86
CA LEU A 151 3.53 8.15 -17.03
C LEU A 151 4.37 8.57 -18.24
N GLN A 152 5.12 9.66 -18.14
CA GLN A 152 6.06 10.03 -19.21
C GLN A 152 7.21 9.02 -19.28
N ALA A 153 7.68 8.73 -20.49
CA ALA A 153 8.70 7.70 -20.72
C ALA A 153 9.98 7.86 -19.87
N PRO A 154 10.54 9.07 -19.67
CA PRO A 154 11.69 9.25 -18.78
C PRO A 154 11.41 8.86 -17.33
N SER A 155 10.22 9.20 -16.81
CA SER A 155 9.82 8.85 -15.44
C SER A 155 9.62 7.35 -15.28
N VAL A 156 9.02 6.68 -16.27
CA VAL A 156 8.86 5.21 -16.26
C VAL A 156 10.22 4.52 -16.27
N ALA A 157 11.13 4.93 -17.16
CA ALA A 157 12.48 4.37 -17.23
C ALA A 157 13.25 4.56 -15.92
N GLU A 158 13.23 5.76 -15.34
CA GLU A 158 13.86 6.05 -14.05
C GLU A 158 13.32 5.13 -12.94
N ASN A 159 12.00 4.95 -12.88
CA ASN A 159 11.38 4.10 -11.86
C ASN A 159 11.64 2.60 -12.08
N ILE A 160 11.83 2.15 -13.31
CA ILE A 160 12.28 0.78 -13.60
C ILE A 160 13.70 0.58 -13.04
N GLU A 161 14.61 1.53 -13.27
CA GLU A 161 15.98 1.42 -12.78
C GLU A 161 16.06 1.50 -11.24
N LYS A 162 15.28 2.39 -10.61
CA LYS A 162 15.14 2.40 -9.14
C LYS A 162 14.61 1.07 -8.60
N ALA A 163 13.62 0.49 -9.27
CA ALA A 163 13.03 -0.79 -8.88
C ALA A 163 14.03 -1.95 -9.00
N LYS A 164 14.81 -2.00 -10.09
CA LYS A 164 15.88 -2.99 -10.25
C LYS A 164 16.95 -2.83 -9.18
N ALA A 165 17.44 -1.61 -8.96
CA ALA A 165 18.46 -1.33 -7.95
C ALA A 165 17.98 -1.70 -6.53
N PHE A 166 16.70 -1.44 -6.21
CA PHE A 166 16.10 -1.90 -4.98
C PHE A 166 16.09 -3.43 -4.91
N CYS A 167 15.57 -4.12 -5.92
CA CYS A 167 15.55 -5.59 -5.97
C CYS A 167 16.95 -6.20 -5.85
N GLU A 168 17.97 -5.64 -6.48
CA GLU A 168 19.35 -6.12 -6.37
C GLU A 168 19.88 -6.01 -4.93
N LYS A 169 19.58 -4.92 -4.22
CA LYS A 169 19.92 -4.80 -2.79
C LYS A 169 19.19 -5.84 -1.95
N MET A 170 17.92 -6.10 -2.25
CA MET A 170 17.13 -7.12 -1.56
C MET A 170 17.65 -8.54 -1.82
N GLU A 171 18.09 -8.84 -3.06
CA GLU A 171 18.73 -10.11 -3.42
C GLU A 171 20.06 -10.28 -2.65
N CYS A 172 20.88 -9.24 -2.58
CA CYS A 172 22.10 -9.24 -1.76
C CYS A 172 21.80 -9.49 -0.27
N LEU A 173 20.77 -8.85 0.29
CA LEU A 173 20.35 -9.13 1.67
C LEU A 173 19.91 -10.59 1.84
N LEU A 174 19.10 -11.11 0.91
CA LEU A 174 18.60 -12.48 0.95
C LEU A 174 19.74 -13.51 0.87
N ALA A 175 20.77 -13.24 0.06
CA ALA A 175 21.94 -14.10 -0.09
C ALA A 175 22.85 -14.09 1.16
N ASN A 176 22.87 -12.98 1.90
CA ASN A 176 23.67 -12.81 3.13
C ASN A 176 22.85 -12.97 4.41
N ARG A 177 21.61 -13.49 4.32
CA ARG A 177 20.72 -13.59 5.48
C ARG A 177 21.32 -14.49 6.56
N PRO A 178 21.11 -14.17 7.85
CA PRO A 178 21.52 -15.05 8.93
C PRO A 178 20.70 -16.34 8.86
N GLY A 179 21.37 -17.49 8.97
CA GLY A 179 20.72 -18.80 8.92
C GLY A 179 20.35 -19.24 7.49
N SER A 180 20.89 -20.39 7.05
CA SER A 180 20.58 -20.94 5.72
C SER A 180 19.09 -21.27 5.55
N GLU A 181 18.39 -21.53 6.66
CA GLU A 181 16.98 -21.93 6.70
C GLU A 181 16.02 -20.78 7.05
N SER A 182 16.53 -19.60 7.40
CA SER A 182 15.69 -18.48 7.82
C SER A 182 14.79 -18.02 6.67
N MET A 183 13.55 -17.71 7.02
CA MET A 183 12.49 -17.38 6.08
C MET A 183 12.49 -15.92 5.65
N TYR A 184 12.91 -15.02 6.55
CA TYR A 184 12.83 -13.57 6.36
C TYR A 184 14.21 -12.96 6.13
N LEU A 185 14.22 -11.70 5.68
CA LEU A 185 15.44 -11.01 5.23
C LEU A 185 16.51 -10.89 6.32
N PHE A 186 16.09 -10.77 7.58
CA PHE A 186 16.98 -10.59 8.73
C PHE A 186 16.93 -11.77 9.72
N GLY A 187 16.41 -12.94 9.32
CA GLY A 187 16.39 -14.14 10.14
C GLY A 187 15.00 -14.75 10.27
N ASP A 188 14.68 -15.27 11.46
CA ASP A 188 13.47 -16.08 11.66
C ASP A 188 12.20 -15.26 11.90
N ASN A 189 12.35 -13.96 12.20
CA ASN A 189 11.23 -13.05 12.43
C ASN A 189 11.06 -12.09 11.26
N PRO A 190 9.81 -11.81 10.84
CA PRO A 190 9.54 -10.81 9.82
C PRO A 190 9.84 -9.41 10.31
N THR A 191 10.30 -8.56 9.40
CA THR A 191 10.47 -7.12 9.62
C THR A 191 9.47 -6.30 8.80
N VAL A 192 9.39 -5.01 9.08
CA VAL A 192 8.65 -4.06 8.24
C VAL A 192 9.16 -4.04 6.79
N LEU A 193 10.45 -4.35 6.58
CA LEU A 193 11.03 -4.47 5.24
C LEU A 193 10.43 -5.65 4.47
N ASP A 194 10.26 -6.82 5.09
CA ASP A 194 9.56 -7.97 4.48
C ASP A 194 8.11 -7.58 4.12
N ALA A 195 7.43 -6.92 5.05
CA ALA A 195 6.03 -6.49 4.90
C ALA A 195 5.79 -5.48 3.77
N HIS A 196 6.82 -4.71 3.42
CA HIS A 196 6.77 -3.74 2.33
C HIS A 196 7.28 -4.32 1.01
N THR A 197 8.31 -5.16 1.06
CA THR A 197 8.91 -5.80 -0.11
C THR A 197 7.92 -6.78 -0.76
N LEU A 198 7.25 -7.64 0.03
CA LEU A 198 6.38 -8.67 -0.53
C LEU A 198 5.24 -8.09 -1.43
N PRO A 199 4.43 -7.12 -0.98
CA PRO A 199 3.39 -6.53 -1.82
C PRO A 199 3.93 -5.83 -3.06
N PHE A 200 5.15 -5.28 -2.99
CA PHE A 200 5.81 -4.66 -4.15
C PHE A 200 6.18 -5.70 -5.20
N LEU A 201 6.85 -6.79 -4.80
CA LEU A 201 7.23 -7.88 -5.72
C LEU A 201 5.99 -8.50 -6.37
N ILE A 202 4.94 -8.76 -5.59
CA ILE A 202 3.68 -9.29 -6.12
C ILE A 202 3.03 -8.30 -7.08
N ARG A 203 3.07 -6.99 -6.78
CA ARG A 203 2.57 -5.97 -7.71
C ARG A 203 3.34 -5.98 -9.03
N MET A 204 4.67 -6.10 -9.00
CA MET A 204 5.48 -6.19 -10.22
C MET A 204 5.11 -7.42 -11.05
N GLN A 205 4.88 -8.57 -10.41
CA GLN A 205 4.34 -9.75 -11.08
C GLN A 205 2.93 -9.49 -11.66
N ASP A 206 2.01 -8.90 -10.90
CA ASP A 206 0.65 -8.64 -11.36
C ASP A 206 0.59 -7.73 -12.61
N VAL A 207 1.60 -6.87 -12.82
CA VAL A 207 1.69 -5.94 -13.96
C VAL A 207 2.65 -6.39 -15.06
N GLY A 208 3.08 -7.65 -15.06
CA GLY A 208 3.96 -8.21 -16.10
C GLY A 208 5.38 -7.61 -16.10
N LYS A 209 5.89 -7.24 -14.92
CA LYS A 209 7.24 -6.69 -14.72
C LYS A 209 8.13 -7.64 -13.93
N GLU A 210 7.94 -8.93 -14.11
CA GLU A 210 8.75 -9.97 -13.46
C GLU A 210 10.23 -9.84 -13.81
N PHE A 211 10.58 -9.25 -14.96
CA PHE A 211 11.97 -8.99 -15.36
C PHE A 211 12.74 -8.08 -14.38
N ILE A 212 12.05 -7.37 -13.48
CA ILE A 212 12.65 -6.54 -12.43
C ILE A 212 13.06 -7.40 -11.21
N ILE A 213 12.51 -8.61 -11.08
CA ILE A 213 12.63 -9.46 -9.90
C ILE A 213 13.71 -10.53 -10.15
N PRO A 214 14.84 -10.51 -9.43
CA PRO A 214 15.83 -11.59 -9.46
C PRO A 214 15.25 -12.94 -8.99
N ASP A 215 15.88 -14.03 -9.41
CA ASP A 215 15.39 -15.39 -9.12
C ASP A 215 15.30 -15.72 -7.63
N GLY A 216 16.26 -15.26 -6.81
CA GLY A 216 16.23 -15.47 -5.36
C GLY A 216 15.01 -14.80 -4.73
N LEU A 217 14.77 -13.53 -5.07
CA LEU A 217 13.57 -12.79 -4.68
C LEU A 217 12.28 -13.42 -5.20
N ALA A 218 12.26 -13.96 -6.41
CA ALA A 218 11.08 -14.65 -6.94
C ALA A 218 10.73 -15.88 -6.09
N LYS A 219 11.74 -16.67 -5.68
CA LYS A 219 11.56 -17.82 -4.76
C LYS A 219 11.12 -17.38 -3.36
N TYR A 220 11.74 -16.32 -2.84
CA TYR A 220 11.37 -15.72 -1.56
C TYR A 220 9.91 -15.23 -1.55
N MET A 221 9.51 -14.46 -2.57
CA MET A 221 8.12 -14.03 -2.81
C MET A 221 7.18 -15.24 -2.85
N GLY A 222 7.52 -16.26 -3.63
CA GLY A 222 6.69 -17.47 -3.72
C GLY A 222 6.49 -18.17 -2.38
N THR A 223 7.49 -18.14 -1.50
CA THR A 223 7.43 -18.72 -0.16
C THR A 223 6.54 -17.90 0.78
N LEU A 224 6.71 -16.58 0.79
CA LEU A 224 5.90 -15.69 1.62
C LEU A 224 4.43 -15.62 1.17
N LYS A 225 4.14 -15.76 -0.12
CA LYS A 225 2.75 -15.80 -0.66
C LYS A 225 1.92 -16.95 -0.09
N ARG A 226 2.53 -18.02 0.41
CA ARG A 226 1.85 -19.19 1.00
C ARG A 226 1.63 -19.05 2.51
N GLN A 227 2.02 -17.92 3.10
CA GLN A 227 1.79 -17.68 4.52
C GLN A 227 0.37 -17.18 4.74
N LYS A 228 -0.20 -17.59 5.87
CA LYS A 228 -1.57 -17.26 6.27
C LYS A 228 -1.80 -15.76 6.30
N GLU A 229 -0.82 -14.98 6.76
CA GLU A 229 -0.88 -13.53 6.85
C GLU A 229 -1.09 -12.88 5.49
N TRP A 230 -0.50 -13.42 4.43
CA TRP A 230 -0.72 -12.92 3.07
C TRP A 230 -2.09 -13.35 2.54
N GLU A 231 -2.46 -14.62 2.72
CA GLU A 231 -3.74 -15.16 2.25
C GLU A 231 -4.94 -14.42 2.84
N GLU A 232 -4.89 -14.06 4.13
CA GLU A 232 -5.94 -13.27 4.78
C GLU A 232 -6.03 -11.83 4.24
N ILE A 233 -4.90 -11.26 3.80
CA ILE A 233 -4.84 -9.89 3.29
C ILE A 233 -5.25 -9.81 1.82
N SER A 234 -4.85 -10.79 1.03
CA SER A 234 -5.05 -10.91 -0.42
C SER A 234 -5.54 -12.33 -0.75
N PRO A 235 -6.84 -12.62 -0.55
CA PRO A 235 -7.39 -13.98 -0.75
C PRO A 235 -7.27 -14.50 -2.18
N ASN A 236 -7.22 -13.61 -3.17
CA ASN A 236 -7.01 -13.96 -4.58
C ASN A 236 -5.52 -13.98 -4.98
N GLY A 237 -4.61 -13.75 -4.04
CA GLY A 237 -3.17 -13.71 -4.24
C GLY A 237 -2.67 -12.55 -5.12
N LYS A 238 -3.54 -11.59 -5.45
CA LYS A 238 -3.26 -10.43 -6.30
C LYS A 238 -3.37 -9.13 -5.52
N THR A 239 -2.53 -8.16 -5.91
CA THR A 239 -2.51 -6.80 -5.38
C THR A 239 -3.32 -5.82 -6.21
N ILE A 240 -3.78 -6.23 -7.40
CA ILE A 240 -4.65 -5.45 -8.28
C ILE A 240 -6.07 -6.01 -8.16
N PRO A 241 -7.09 -5.17 -7.94
CA PRO A 241 -8.47 -5.63 -7.96
C PRO A 241 -8.81 -6.25 -9.31
N ASP A 242 -9.55 -7.36 -9.30
CA ASP A 242 -10.09 -7.90 -10.53
C ASP A 242 -11.17 -6.94 -11.05
N MET A 243 -10.85 -6.25 -12.13
CA MET A 243 -11.75 -5.28 -12.77
C MET A 243 -12.73 -5.96 -13.74
N SER A 244 -12.75 -7.29 -13.81
CA SER A 244 -13.75 -8.06 -14.57
C SER A 244 -15.14 -7.96 -13.92
N LEU A 245 -16.20 -8.25 -14.70
CA LEU A 245 -17.57 -8.37 -14.18
C LEU A 245 -17.71 -9.38 -13.03
N ALA A 246 -16.83 -10.38 -12.95
CA ALA A 246 -16.78 -11.34 -11.84
C ALA A 246 -16.11 -10.73 -10.59
N GLY A 247 -14.97 -10.06 -10.77
CA GLY A 247 -14.28 -9.35 -9.69
C GLY A 247 -15.09 -8.21 -9.06
N LEU A 248 -15.93 -7.54 -9.86
CA LEU A 248 -16.89 -6.54 -9.38
C LEU A 248 -17.97 -7.13 -8.45
N LYS A 249 -18.38 -8.39 -8.68
CA LYS A 249 -19.32 -9.12 -7.81
C LYS A 249 -18.63 -9.64 -6.55
N ASP A 250 -17.41 -10.15 -6.66
CA ASP A 250 -16.65 -10.65 -5.49
C ASP A 250 -16.28 -9.53 -4.50
N ALA A 251 -15.94 -8.33 -4.98
CA ALA A 251 -15.72 -7.17 -4.12
C ALA A 251 -16.96 -6.81 -3.27
N SER A 252 -18.17 -7.02 -3.82
CA SER A 252 -19.42 -6.84 -3.07
C SER A 252 -19.72 -7.95 -2.06
N LEU A 253 -19.27 -9.19 -2.33
CA LEU A 253 -19.45 -10.36 -1.46
C LEU A 253 -18.50 -10.35 -0.26
N ILE A 254 -17.26 -9.89 -0.46
CA ILE A 254 -16.30 -9.66 0.64
C ILE A 254 -16.88 -8.63 1.63
N LYS A 255 -17.49 -7.55 1.11
CA LYS A 255 -18.15 -6.53 1.94
C LYS A 255 -19.29 -7.12 2.77
N ALA A 256 -20.15 -7.95 2.17
CA ALA A 256 -21.25 -8.60 2.88
C ALA A 256 -20.78 -9.56 3.99
N SER A 257 -19.66 -10.27 3.77
CA SER A 257 -19.10 -11.20 4.78
C SER A 257 -18.49 -10.46 5.98
N VAL A 258 -17.89 -9.29 5.75
CA VAL A 258 -17.39 -8.42 6.83
C VAL A 258 -18.55 -7.79 7.62
N GLU A 259 -19.64 -7.39 6.96
CA GLU A 259 -20.83 -6.86 7.63
C GLU A 259 -21.62 -7.94 8.41
N ALA A 260 -21.69 -9.17 7.89
CA ALA A 260 -22.28 -10.32 8.59
C ALA A 260 -21.47 -10.73 9.84
N SER A 261 -20.16 -10.52 9.83
CA SER A 261 -19.30 -10.79 10.98
C SER A 261 -19.49 -9.77 12.11
N LYS A 262 -19.94 -8.54 11.79
CA LYS A 262 -20.28 -7.48 12.75
C LYS A 262 -21.62 -7.70 13.46
N THR A 263 -22.52 -8.50 12.89
CA THR A 263 -23.85 -8.80 13.47
C THR A 263 -23.85 -10.03 14.39
N ARG A 264 -22.79 -10.86 14.35
CA ARG A 264 -22.64 -12.04 15.22
C ARG A 264 -21.90 -11.78 16.53
N THR A 265 -21.40 -10.56 16.75
CA THR A 265 -20.66 -10.16 17.97
C THR A 265 -21.42 -9.13 18.83
N ARG A 266 -22.76 -9.08 18.72
CA ARG A 266 -23.63 -8.37 19.66
C ARG A 266 -24.51 -9.35 20.43
#